data_AF-A0A954RHB4-F1
#
_entry.id   AF-A0A954RHB4-F1
#
_cell.length_a   1.000
_cell.length_b   1.000
_cell.length_c   1.000
_cell.angle_alpha   90.00
_cell.angle_beta   90.00
_cell.angle_gamma   90.00
#
_symmetry.space_group_name_H-M   'P 1'
#
loop_
_entity.id
_entity.type
_entity.pdbx_description
1 polymer ?
#
loop_
_entity_poly.entity_id
_entity_poly.type
_entity_poly.pdbx_seq_one_letter_code
_entity_poly.pdbx_strand_id
1 'polypeptide(L)'
;MRTSKTRIRKNRLFQAEPLEHRRMLAAVEYTETLTPTNGFTIDWCTEGTDVRFKVTADVTGWVGIGFNPSPRMPQADVILATGEGDLLDAFATRRGDPAPDTSQDVTLIEATQANGVTTVEFSRPITTTDVSGDYALNTEQYLLWAYNQSSDSFMDEHTDRGNSDSPLTLSTAAACRPIQTATPTVTISDVTKLEGSAGTTNFGFVVTLSEAPSATATIQYATQDGTAVAGEDYTAKTGSLTFPVDGPLSKSVVVVVNGDNDVEPDETFSLLLSNPTNLTISDGEGIATIQNDDSAPLPTLSIADLDITEGDTGTKIAQAVVTLSEASNETVTVEYTTVDETTTAGVDYITASGTLTFTPGQTTANIEVTINGDTDVEVDEIMEVQLSNPTSATILDGVSDIVILNDDSATTTAWQNSTDPLDVDDDGIVVPLDVLLVINRLNQVGSGPLPEPTNEVAPPPFYDVNGDGFVSPIDALLIINHLNNPTAVAAVAATLSASDIASATDAAFSDDDVATDVDLALIAGATADKVEH
;
A
#
# COMPACT_ATOMS: atom_id res chain seq x y z
N MET A 1 -61.31 -67.84 -26.12
CA MET A 1 -61.21 -66.66 -27.01
C MET A 1 -59.77 -66.18 -27.02
N ARG A 2 -58.99 -66.53 -28.05
CA ARG A 2 -57.65 -66.00 -28.28
C ARG A 2 -57.80 -64.79 -29.20
N THR A 3 -57.51 -63.59 -28.71
CA THR A 3 -57.45 -62.39 -29.54
C THR A 3 -56.13 -62.38 -30.30
N SER A 4 -56.23 -62.48 -31.62
CA SER A 4 -55.11 -62.34 -32.55
C SER A 4 -54.69 -60.86 -32.57
N LYS A 5 -53.48 -60.56 -32.09
CA LYS A 5 -52.82 -59.26 -32.33
C LYS A 5 -52.33 -59.23 -33.78
N THR A 6 -53.10 -58.62 -34.66
CA THR A 6 -52.64 -58.28 -36.02
C THR A 6 -51.65 -57.13 -35.93
N ARG A 7 -50.38 -57.46 -36.21
CA ARG A 7 -49.24 -56.55 -36.24
C ARG A 7 -49.34 -55.71 -37.53
N ILE A 8 -49.90 -54.50 -37.44
CA ILE A 8 -49.83 -53.53 -38.54
C ILE A 8 -48.38 -53.06 -38.61
N ARG A 9 -47.72 -53.36 -39.73
CA ARG A 9 -46.39 -52.85 -40.03
C ARG A 9 -46.53 -51.33 -40.17
N LYS A 10 -45.94 -50.55 -39.26
CA LYS A 10 -45.62 -49.14 -39.52
C LYS A 10 -44.73 -49.13 -40.77
N ASN A 11 -45.22 -48.57 -41.88
CA ASN A 11 -44.36 -48.21 -42.99
C ASN A 11 -43.26 -47.31 -42.41
N ARG A 12 -42.01 -47.60 -42.76
CA ARG A 12 -40.85 -46.78 -42.40
C ARG A 12 -41.11 -45.37 -42.95
N LEU A 13 -41.48 -44.43 -42.09
CA LEU A 13 -41.03 -43.06 -42.28
C LEU A 13 -39.50 -43.12 -42.18
N PHE A 14 -38.81 -42.65 -43.20
CA PHE A 14 -37.38 -42.42 -43.10
C PHE A 14 -37.20 -41.30 -42.09
N GLN A 15 -36.78 -41.64 -40.87
CA GLN A 15 -36.40 -40.64 -39.87
C GLN A 15 -35.23 -39.85 -40.43
N ALA A 16 -35.35 -38.52 -40.39
CA ALA A 16 -34.24 -37.63 -40.67
C ALA A 16 -33.02 -38.04 -39.81
N GLU A 17 -31.82 -37.92 -40.40
CA GLU A 17 -30.56 -38.16 -39.69
C GLU A 17 -30.49 -37.32 -38.39
N PRO A 18 -29.83 -37.82 -37.32
CA PRO A 18 -29.74 -37.13 -36.04
C PRO A 18 -29.11 -35.73 -36.17
N LEU A 19 -29.62 -34.80 -35.34
CA LEU A 19 -29.34 -33.36 -35.29
C LEU A 19 -27.85 -32.94 -35.30
N GLU A 20 -26.90 -33.85 -35.01
CA GLU A 20 -25.49 -33.52 -34.81
C GLU A 20 -24.63 -33.44 -36.09
N HIS A 21 -25.18 -33.69 -37.29
CA HIS A 21 -24.41 -33.63 -38.55
C HIS A 21 -25.08 -32.86 -39.70
N ARG A 22 -26.00 -31.94 -39.44
CA ARG A 22 -26.43 -31.03 -40.52
C ARG A 22 -25.32 -30.01 -40.79
N ARG A 23 -24.82 -29.99 -42.03
CA ARG A 23 -24.12 -28.81 -42.55
C ARG A 23 -25.07 -27.64 -42.36
N MET A 24 -24.77 -26.73 -41.43
CA MET A 24 -25.33 -25.38 -41.48
C MET A 24 -24.89 -24.79 -42.81
N LEU A 25 -25.74 -24.87 -43.82
CA LEU A 25 -25.58 -24.05 -45.00
C LEU A 25 -25.61 -22.60 -44.53
N ALA A 26 -24.78 -21.75 -45.12
CA ALA A 26 -24.73 -20.34 -44.75
C ALA A 26 -26.13 -19.73 -44.84
N ALA A 27 -26.46 -18.85 -43.89
CA ALA A 27 -27.70 -18.10 -43.94
C ALA A 27 -27.72 -17.22 -45.19
N VAL A 28 -28.84 -17.23 -45.92
CA VAL A 28 -29.00 -16.53 -47.18
C VAL A 28 -30.18 -15.56 -47.12
N GLU A 29 -30.07 -14.46 -47.86
CA GLU A 29 -31.24 -13.67 -48.22
C GLU A 29 -31.94 -14.35 -49.40
N TYR A 30 -33.23 -14.60 -49.22
CA TYR A 30 -34.13 -15.03 -50.28
C TYR A 30 -34.47 -13.84 -51.18
N THR A 31 -34.53 -14.08 -52.49
CA THR A 31 -34.71 -13.02 -53.48
C THR A 31 -36.15 -12.87 -53.93
N GLU A 32 -36.97 -13.89 -53.71
CA GLU A 32 -38.35 -13.95 -54.16
C GLU A 32 -39.25 -14.40 -53.00
N THR A 33 -40.48 -13.88 -52.95
CA THR A 33 -41.44 -14.13 -51.88
C THR A 33 -42.86 -14.27 -52.45
N LEU A 34 -43.60 -15.25 -51.95
CA LEU A 34 -45.05 -15.38 -52.11
C LEU A 34 -45.72 -15.35 -50.74
N THR A 35 -46.67 -14.43 -50.56
CA THR A 35 -47.48 -14.30 -49.33
C THR A 35 -48.94 -14.55 -49.67
N PRO A 36 -49.38 -15.82 -49.74
CA PRO A 36 -50.73 -16.13 -50.21
C PRO A 36 -51.84 -15.74 -49.22
N THR A 37 -51.55 -15.75 -47.92
CA THR A 37 -52.46 -15.34 -46.85
C THR A 37 -51.70 -14.61 -45.75
N ASN A 38 -52.43 -13.95 -44.85
CA ASN A 38 -51.82 -13.36 -43.66
C ASN A 38 -51.30 -14.48 -42.76
N GLY A 39 -50.00 -14.46 -42.47
CA GLY A 39 -49.35 -15.47 -41.64
C GLY A 39 -48.92 -16.74 -42.40
N PHE A 40 -48.79 -16.70 -43.72
CA PHE A 40 -48.10 -17.75 -44.51
C PHE A 40 -47.22 -17.11 -45.57
N THR A 41 -45.93 -17.46 -45.61
CA THR A 41 -44.98 -17.00 -46.62
C THR A 41 -44.16 -18.16 -47.18
N ILE A 42 -43.83 -18.06 -48.46
CA ILE A 42 -42.87 -18.91 -49.15
C ILE A 42 -41.82 -18.01 -49.76
N ASP A 43 -40.60 -18.12 -49.28
CA ASP A 43 -39.44 -17.42 -49.81
C ASP A 43 -38.56 -18.41 -50.58
N TRP A 44 -37.98 -18.01 -51.71
CA TRP A 44 -37.07 -18.88 -52.45
C TRP A 44 -35.91 -18.15 -53.13
N CYS A 45 -34.85 -18.93 -53.40
CA CYS A 45 -33.69 -18.52 -54.18
C CYS A 45 -33.00 -19.76 -54.78
N THR A 46 -32.20 -19.54 -55.81
CA THR A 46 -31.44 -20.56 -56.55
C THR A 46 -30.02 -20.65 -56.04
N GLU A 47 -29.53 -21.87 -55.84
CA GLU A 47 -28.17 -22.16 -55.37
C GLU A 47 -27.57 -23.25 -56.26
N GLY A 48 -26.79 -22.83 -57.28
CA GLY A 48 -26.21 -23.77 -58.24
C GLY A 48 -27.28 -24.48 -59.08
N THR A 49 -27.47 -25.78 -58.84
CA THR A 49 -28.47 -26.64 -59.51
C THR A 49 -29.75 -26.81 -58.72
N ASP A 50 -29.83 -26.24 -57.51
CA ASP A 50 -30.92 -26.45 -56.56
C ASP A 50 -31.68 -25.14 -56.31
N VAL A 51 -32.89 -25.27 -55.78
CA VAL A 51 -33.69 -24.17 -55.26
C VAL A 51 -33.86 -24.38 -53.77
N ARG A 52 -33.58 -23.34 -52.98
CA ARG A 52 -33.83 -23.29 -51.56
C ARG A 52 -35.16 -22.60 -51.31
N PHE A 53 -35.99 -23.21 -50.47
CA PHE A 53 -37.27 -22.68 -50.04
C PHE A 53 -37.28 -22.49 -48.53
N LYS A 54 -37.88 -21.39 -48.08
CA LYS A 54 -38.25 -21.16 -46.68
C LYS A 54 -39.74 -20.92 -46.60
N VAL A 55 -40.44 -21.78 -45.87
CA VAL A 55 -41.87 -21.67 -45.61
C VAL A 55 -42.05 -21.23 -44.16
N THR A 56 -42.74 -20.12 -43.95
CA THR A 56 -43.05 -19.59 -42.60
C THR A 56 -44.56 -19.47 -42.45
N ALA A 57 -45.12 -20.05 -41.39
CA ALA A 57 -46.55 -20.01 -41.14
C ALA A 57 -46.90 -19.83 -39.66
N ASP A 58 -47.91 -19.02 -39.36
CA ASP A 58 -48.47 -18.78 -38.02
C ASP A 58 -49.34 -19.96 -37.54
N VAL A 59 -48.72 -21.14 -37.46
CA VAL A 59 -49.33 -22.42 -37.10
C VAL A 59 -48.41 -23.20 -36.16
N THR A 60 -48.99 -24.18 -35.46
CA THR A 60 -48.21 -25.20 -34.72
C THR A 60 -48.31 -26.58 -35.37
N GLY A 61 -48.95 -26.71 -36.52
CA GLY A 61 -49.03 -27.95 -37.29
C GLY A 61 -48.08 -27.96 -38.49
N TRP A 62 -48.35 -28.89 -39.41
CA TRP A 62 -47.58 -29.03 -40.64
C TRP A 62 -47.83 -27.90 -41.65
N VAL A 63 -46.80 -27.59 -42.43
CA VAL A 63 -46.84 -26.71 -43.61
C VAL A 63 -46.54 -27.50 -44.87
N GLY A 64 -47.08 -27.07 -46.00
CA GLY A 64 -46.98 -27.76 -47.26
C GLY A 64 -46.81 -26.82 -48.44
N ILE A 65 -45.95 -27.22 -49.36
CA ILE A 65 -45.74 -26.58 -50.65
C ILE A 65 -45.89 -27.64 -51.74
N GLY A 66 -46.41 -27.26 -52.89
CA GLY A 66 -46.46 -28.15 -54.04
C GLY A 66 -46.24 -27.44 -55.37
N PHE A 67 -46.06 -28.24 -56.40
CA PHE A 67 -45.66 -27.82 -57.74
C PHE A 67 -46.53 -28.53 -58.77
N ASN A 68 -47.13 -27.78 -59.68
CA ASN A 68 -47.98 -28.33 -60.73
C ASN A 68 -48.01 -27.41 -61.96
N PRO A 69 -47.96 -27.93 -63.20
CA PRO A 69 -48.12 -27.13 -64.42
C PRO A 69 -49.47 -26.39 -64.55
N SER A 70 -50.42 -26.71 -63.68
CA SER A 70 -51.71 -26.06 -63.58
C SER A 70 -51.98 -25.63 -62.13
N PRO A 71 -52.79 -24.57 -61.88
CA PRO A 71 -53.09 -24.09 -60.53
C PRO A 71 -54.10 -25.01 -59.81
N ARG A 72 -53.79 -26.30 -59.70
CA ARG A 72 -54.65 -27.35 -59.16
C ARG A 72 -53.82 -28.34 -58.37
N MET A 73 -54.40 -28.88 -57.29
CA MET A 73 -53.73 -29.87 -56.43
C MET A 73 -53.62 -31.28 -57.02
N PRO A 74 -54.60 -31.82 -57.77
CA PRO A 74 -54.40 -33.12 -58.42
C PRO A 74 -53.25 -33.07 -59.42
N GLN A 75 -52.44 -34.12 -59.41
CA GLN A 75 -51.19 -34.29 -60.14
C GLN A 75 -50.11 -33.28 -59.72
N ALA A 76 -49.99 -32.99 -58.42
CA ALA A 76 -48.95 -32.11 -57.88
C ALA A 76 -47.86 -32.89 -57.16
N ASP A 77 -46.62 -32.43 -57.35
CA ASP A 77 -45.44 -32.74 -56.53
C ASP A 77 -45.58 -31.95 -55.22
N VAL A 78 -45.55 -32.60 -54.06
CA VAL A 78 -45.90 -31.99 -52.77
C VAL A 78 -44.88 -32.34 -51.70
N ILE A 79 -44.43 -31.31 -51.00
CA ILE A 79 -43.52 -31.39 -49.87
C ILE A 79 -44.27 -30.91 -48.63
N LEU A 80 -44.35 -31.77 -47.62
CA LEU A 80 -44.96 -31.47 -46.32
C LEU A 80 -43.90 -31.51 -45.24
N ALA A 81 -43.95 -30.59 -44.28
CA ALA A 81 -42.99 -30.56 -43.19
C ALA A 81 -43.56 -30.00 -41.89
N THR A 82 -42.94 -30.36 -40.77
CA THR A 82 -43.28 -29.86 -39.43
C THR A 82 -42.14 -29.01 -38.87
N GLY A 83 -42.45 -28.14 -37.91
CA GLY A 83 -41.44 -27.36 -37.20
C GLY A 83 -40.53 -28.18 -36.28
N GLU A 84 -40.83 -29.48 -36.10
CA GLU A 84 -39.98 -30.45 -35.39
C GLU A 84 -38.95 -31.15 -36.31
N GLY A 85 -39.03 -30.91 -37.63
CA GLY A 85 -38.06 -31.41 -38.61
C GLY A 85 -38.44 -32.72 -39.30
N ASP A 86 -39.70 -33.12 -39.23
CA ASP A 86 -40.23 -34.15 -40.12
C ASP A 86 -40.48 -33.53 -41.51
N LEU A 87 -40.09 -34.24 -42.57
CA LEU A 87 -40.34 -33.87 -43.96
C LEU A 87 -40.83 -35.08 -44.75
N LEU A 88 -41.87 -34.89 -45.55
CA LEU A 88 -42.44 -35.84 -46.47
C LEU A 88 -42.42 -35.27 -47.89
N ASP A 89 -41.78 -36.01 -48.77
CA ASP A 89 -41.79 -35.80 -50.22
C ASP A 89 -42.79 -36.80 -50.85
N ALA A 90 -43.76 -36.28 -51.60
CA ALA A 90 -44.93 -37.04 -52.02
C ALA A 90 -45.63 -36.49 -53.27
N PHE A 91 -46.16 -37.39 -54.09
CA PHE A 91 -46.98 -37.02 -55.25
C PHE A 91 -48.50 -37.18 -55.02
N ALA A 92 -49.24 -36.11 -55.24
CA ALA A 92 -50.70 -36.05 -55.12
C ALA A 92 -51.38 -36.41 -56.44
N THR A 93 -51.73 -37.69 -56.68
CA THR A 93 -52.36 -38.12 -57.96
C THR A 93 -53.81 -37.69 -58.15
N ARG A 94 -54.57 -37.53 -57.07
CA ARG A 94 -56.01 -37.22 -57.07
C ARG A 94 -56.36 -36.43 -55.81
N ARG A 95 -57.63 -36.04 -55.67
CA ARG A 95 -58.14 -35.51 -54.40
C ARG A 95 -58.10 -36.60 -53.32
N GLY A 96 -57.21 -36.46 -52.35
CA GLY A 96 -56.97 -37.38 -51.24
C GLY A 96 -55.53 -37.28 -50.76
N ASP A 97 -55.16 -38.14 -49.81
CA ASP A 97 -53.82 -38.13 -49.21
C ASP A 97 -52.73 -38.33 -50.26
N PRO A 98 -51.66 -37.52 -50.26
CA PRO A 98 -50.56 -37.68 -51.19
C PRO A 98 -49.78 -38.96 -50.87
N ALA A 99 -49.32 -39.66 -51.91
CA ALA A 99 -48.57 -40.89 -51.75
C ALA A 99 -47.09 -40.54 -51.61
N PRO A 100 -46.37 -41.03 -50.57
CA PRO A 100 -44.94 -40.81 -50.46
C PRO A 100 -44.19 -41.28 -51.69
N ASP A 101 -43.22 -40.48 -52.15
CA ASP A 101 -42.45 -40.81 -53.33
C ASP A 101 -41.41 -41.91 -53.06
N THR A 102 -41.00 -42.56 -54.14
CA THR A 102 -40.04 -43.68 -54.06
C THR A 102 -38.58 -43.21 -54.11
N SER A 103 -38.36 -41.99 -54.57
CA SER A 103 -37.11 -41.26 -54.56
C SER A 103 -37.31 -40.03 -53.67
N GLN A 104 -36.33 -39.71 -52.82
CA GLN A 104 -36.34 -38.49 -52.00
C GLN A 104 -35.25 -37.58 -52.56
N ASP A 105 -35.63 -36.47 -53.19
CA ASP A 105 -34.68 -35.49 -53.74
C ASP A 105 -34.71 -34.15 -52.99
N VAL A 106 -35.50 -34.05 -51.92
CA VAL A 106 -35.59 -32.91 -51.03
C VAL A 106 -34.66 -33.06 -49.83
N THR A 107 -33.86 -32.03 -49.57
CA THR A 107 -32.96 -31.95 -48.43
C THR A 107 -33.47 -30.93 -47.42
N LEU A 108 -33.82 -31.38 -46.21
CA LEU A 108 -34.20 -30.48 -45.12
C LEU A 108 -32.96 -29.77 -44.54
N ILE A 109 -32.98 -28.45 -44.50
CA ILE A 109 -31.89 -27.60 -43.98
C ILE A 109 -32.17 -27.27 -42.52
N GLU A 110 -33.27 -26.57 -42.24
CA GLU A 110 -33.66 -26.14 -40.90
C GLU A 110 -35.17 -26.30 -40.71
N ALA A 111 -35.60 -26.61 -39.49
CA ALA A 111 -37.01 -26.58 -39.10
C ALA A 111 -37.11 -26.13 -37.66
N THR A 112 -37.98 -25.16 -37.39
CA THR A 112 -38.21 -24.61 -36.06
C THR A 112 -39.68 -24.33 -35.85
N GLN A 113 -40.18 -24.63 -34.66
CA GLN A 113 -41.46 -24.13 -34.17
C GLN A 113 -41.21 -23.25 -32.95
N ALA A 114 -41.49 -21.95 -33.06
CA ALA A 114 -41.29 -21.00 -31.98
C ALA A 114 -42.42 -19.97 -31.95
N ASN A 115 -42.94 -19.67 -30.75
CA ASN A 115 -43.98 -18.65 -30.53
C ASN A 115 -45.24 -18.83 -31.40
N GLY A 116 -45.62 -20.07 -31.71
CA GLY A 116 -46.79 -20.37 -32.55
C GLY A 116 -46.55 -20.22 -34.05
N VAL A 117 -45.29 -20.11 -34.47
CA VAL A 117 -44.87 -20.03 -35.87
C VAL A 117 -44.04 -21.28 -36.22
N THR A 118 -44.42 -21.98 -37.28
CA THR A 118 -43.65 -23.04 -37.91
C THR A 118 -42.84 -22.44 -39.06
N THR A 119 -41.52 -22.62 -39.02
CA THR A 119 -40.58 -22.24 -40.09
C THR A 119 -39.83 -23.47 -40.57
N VAL A 120 -39.83 -23.73 -41.88
CA VAL A 120 -39.12 -24.86 -42.49
C VAL A 120 -38.31 -24.35 -43.68
N GLU A 121 -37.02 -24.69 -43.70
CA GLU A 121 -36.09 -24.43 -44.78
C GLU A 121 -35.62 -25.75 -45.40
N PHE A 122 -35.72 -25.89 -46.72
CA PHE A 122 -35.28 -27.08 -47.45
C PHE A 122 -34.75 -26.69 -48.84
N SER A 123 -34.01 -27.60 -49.48
CA SER A 123 -33.58 -27.46 -50.87
C SER A 123 -34.03 -28.64 -51.71
N ARG A 124 -34.28 -28.39 -53.01
CA ARG A 124 -34.53 -29.44 -54.00
C ARG A 124 -33.89 -29.11 -55.35
N PRO A 125 -33.50 -30.11 -56.16
CA PRO A 125 -32.97 -29.89 -57.50
C PRO A 125 -33.93 -29.13 -58.43
N ILE A 126 -33.38 -28.27 -59.28
CA ILE A 126 -34.14 -27.61 -60.35
C ILE A 126 -34.61 -28.64 -61.40
N THR A 127 -33.79 -29.66 -61.64
CA THR A 127 -34.09 -30.75 -62.57
C THR A 127 -34.18 -32.06 -61.82
N THR A 128 -35.29 -32.78 -62.00
CA THR A 128 -35.49 -34.12 -61.44
C THR A 128 -35.18 -35.22 -62.45
N THR A 129 -34.76 -36.38 -61.94
CA THR A 129 -34.69 -37.64 -62.70
C THR A 129 -35.91 -38.53 -62.49
N ASP A 130 -36.77 -38.23 -61.53
CA ASP A 130 -38.06 -38.91 -61.28
C ASP A 130 -39.19 -38.16 -61.98
N VAL A 131 -39.37 -38.42 -63.27
CA VAL A 131 -40.44 -37.79 -64.06
C VAL A 131 -41.84 -38.36 -63.77
N SER A 132 -41.96 -39.30 -62.83
CA SER A 132 -43.24 -39.89 -62.42
C SER A 132 -43.80 -39.32 -61.12
N GLY A 133 -42.94 -38.79 -60.26
CA GLY A 133 -43.29 -38.10 -59.01
C GLY A 133 -43.01 -36.60 -59.03
N ASP A 134 -42.04 -36.12 -59.81
CA ASP A 134 -41.58 -34.74 -59.66
C ASP A 134 -41.76 -33.92 -60.94
N TYR A 135 -41.93 -32.62 -60.76
CA TYR A 135 -41.82 -31.66 -61.85
C TYR A 135 -40.50 -30.90 -61.79
N ALA A 136 -39.83 -30.79 -62.93
CA ALA A 136 -38.67 -29.91 -63.04
C ALA A 136 -39.10 -28.44 -62.88
N LEU A 137 -38.46 -27.73 -61.95
CA LEU A 137 -38.80 -26.34 -61.61
C LEU A 137 -38.38 -25.32 -62.68
N ASN A 138 -37.59 -25.74 -63.66
CA ASN A 138 -37.27 -24.94 -64.86
C ASN A 138 -38.36 -24.98 -65.95
N THR A 139 -39.50 -25.62 -65.66
CA THR A 139 -40.70 -25.59 -66.49
C THR A 139 -41.79 -24.74 -65.85
N GLU A 140 -42.87 -24.47 -66.57
CA GLU A 140 -44.01 -23.72 -66.01
C GLU A 140 -44.64 -24.51 -64.85
N GLN A 141 -44.51 -24.00 -63.62
CA GLN A 141 -45.04 -24.62 -62.40
C GLN A 141 -45.76 -23.57 -61.56
N TYR A 142 -46.99 -23.82 -61.15
CA TYR A 142 -47.66 -23.03 -60.13
C TYR A 142 -47.25 -23.54 -58.75
N LEU A 143 -46.95 -22.60 -57.84
CA LEU A 143 -46.77 -22.94 -56.44
C LEU A 143 -48.13 -23.22 -55.81
N LEU A 144 -48.24 -24.34 -55.14
CA LEU A 144 -49.38 -24.71 -54.31
C LEU A 144 -48.94 -24.59 -52.86
N TRP A 145 -49.89 -24.25 -51.98
CA TRP A 145 -49.61 -24.15 -50.56
C TRP A 145 -50.77 -24.72 -49.76
N ALA A 146 -50.44 -25.29 -48.61
CA ALA A 146 -51.41 -25.77 -47.64
C ALA A 146 -50.77 -25.79 -46.25
N TYR A 147 -51.58 -25.74 -45.21
CA TYR A 147 -51.11 -25.97 -43.85
C TYR A 147 -52.21 -26.57 -42.98
N ASN A 148 -51.83 -27.15 -41.86
CA ASN A 148 -52.74 -27.47 -40.77
C ASN A 148 -52.42 -26.59 -39.55
N GLN A 149 -53.45 -26.04 -38.90
CA GLN A 149 -53.27 -25.09 -37.81
C GLN A 149 -52.53 -25.68 -36.60
N SER A 150 -52.71 -26.97 -36.31
CA SER A 150 -52.25 -27.57 -35.05
C SER A 150 -51.88 -29.04 -35.08
N SER A 151 -52.07 -29.75 -36.19
CA SER A 151 -51.70 -31.17 -36.31
C SER A 151 -50.40 -31.32 -37.10
N ASP A 152 -49.51 -32.17 -36.59
CA ASP A 152 -48.28 -32.61 -37.27
C ASP A 152 -48.47 -33.88 -38.09
N SER A 153 -49.66 -34.48 -38.05
CA SER A 153 -50.00 -35.62 -38.91
C SER A 153 -50.24 -35.13 -40.34
N PHE A 154 -49.34 -35.47 -41.26
CA PHE A 154 -49.47 -35.14 -42.69
C PHE A 154 -50.74 -35.72 -43.35
N MET A 155 -51.39 -36.69 -42.72
CA MET A 155 -52.63 -37.29 -43.22
C MET A 155 -53.90 -36.59 -42.72
N ASP A 156 -53.76 -35.60 -41.83
CA ASP A 156 -54.88 -34.79 -41.39
C ASP A 156 -55.18 -33.70 -42.42
N GLU A 157 -56.46 -33.38 -42.62
CA GLU A 157 -56.89 -32.40 -43.63
C GLU A 157 -56.27 -31.02 -43.36
N HIS A 158 -55.84 -30.34 -44.42
CA HIS A 158 -55.36 -28.95 -44.33
C HIS A 158 -56.45 -28.03 -43.73
N THR A 159 -56.05 -27.05 -42.93
CA THR A 159 -56.93 -25.98 -42.47
C THR A 159 -57.22 -24.99 -43.60
N ASP A 160 -56.20 -24.61 -44.35
CA ASP A 160 -56.34 -23.75 -45.52
C ASP A 160 -55.36 -24.15 -46.62
N ARG A 161 -55.64 -23.70 -47.85
CA ARG A 161 -54.85 -24.01 -49.04
C ARG A 161 -55.09 -23.05 -50.19
N GLY A 162 -54.14 -23.02 -51.13
CA GLY A 162 -54.31 -22.29 -52.38
C GLY A 162 -53.19 -22.55 -53.38
N ASN A 163 -53.09 -21.64 -54.34
CA ASN A 163 -52.09 -21.64 -55.38
C ASN A 163 -51.62 -20.21 -55.67
N SER A 164 -50.47 -20.06 -56.33
CA SER A 164 -49.99 -18.79 -56.85
C SER A 164 -50.84 -18.33 -58.03
N ASP A 165 -50.97 -17.01 -58.21
CA ASP A 165 -51.67 -16.41 -59.36
C ASP A 165 -50.87 -16.53 -60.66
N SER A 166 -49.55 -16.65 -60.56
CA SER A 166 -48.62 -16.81 -61.69
C SER A 166 -47.68 -17.98 -61.45
N PRO A 167 -47.14 -18.60 -62.51
CA PRO A 167 -46.12 -19.63 -62.37
C PRO A 167 -44.87 -19.13 -61.63
N LEU A 168 -44.20 -20.04 -60.93
CA LEU A 168 -42.88 -19.90 -60.34
C LEU A 168 -41.90 -19.40 -61.40
N THR A 169 -41.14 -18.37 -61.07
CA THR A 169 -40.05 -17.88 -61.92
C THR A 169 -38.72 -18.19 -61.25
N LEU A 170 -37.87 -18.92 -61.96
CA LEU A 170 -36.48 -19.13 -61.60
C LEU A 170 -35.63 -18.31 -62.56
N SER A 171 -35.13 -17.16 -62.13
CA SER A 171 -34.23 -16.33 -62.92
C SER A 171 -32.79 -16.45 -62.40
N THR A 172 -31.80 -16.14 -63.24
CA THR A 172 -30.41 -16.00 -62.77
C THR A 172 -30.22 -14.84 -61.78
N ALA A 173 -31.20 -13.93 -61.67
CA ALA A 173 -31.25 -12.89 -60.65
C ALA A 173 -31.81 -13.38 -59.31
N ALA A 174 -32.45 -14.56 -59.29
CA ALA A 174 -32.97 -15.19 -58.09
C ALA A 174 -31.91 -16.04 -57.37
N ALA A 175 -30.61 -15.72 -57.50
CA ALA A 175 -29.55 -16.45 -56.80
C ALA A 175 -29.56 -16.11 -55.30
N CYS A 176 -29.41 -17.10 -54.44
CA CYS A 176 -29.33 -16.86 -52.99
C CYS A 176 -28.19 -15.88 -52.70
N ARG A 177 -28.48 -14.79 -51.98
CA ARG A 177 -27.44 -13.83 -51.60
C ARG A 177 -26.90 -14.24 -50.23
N PRO A 178 -25.58 -14.27 -50.01
CA PRO A 178 -25.07 -14.45 -48.66
C PRO A 178 -25.55 -13.28 -47.80
N ILE A 179 -26.05 -13.55 -46.60
CA ILE A 179 -26.29 -12.47 -45.63
C ILE A 179 -24.93 -11.83 -45.35
N GLN A 180 -24.78 -10.56 -45.69
CA GLN A 180 -23.57 -9.81 -45.37
C GLN A 180 -23.63 -9.46 -43.89
N THR A 181 -23.07 -10.32 -43.04
CA THR A 181 -22.83 -10.00 -41.63
C THR A 181 -21.89 -8.78 -41.58
N ALA A 182 -22.25 -7.76 -40.80
CA ALA A 182 -21.40 -6.59 -40.65
C ALA A 182 -20.00 -7.01 -40.15
N THR A 183 -18.96 -6.28 -40.57
CA THR A 183 -17.63 -6.50 -40.00
C THR A 183 -17.65 -6.00 -38.56
N PRO A 184 -17.33 -6.84 -37.54
CA PRO A 184 -17.44 -6.44 -36.16
C PRO A 184 -16.51 -5.27 -35.85
N THR A 185 -16.96 -4.38 -34.96
CA THR A 185 -16.09 -3.35 -34.40
C THR A 185 -15.43 -3.85 -33.12
N VAL A 186 -14.25 -3.30 -32.80
CA VAL A 186 -13.57 -3.54 -31.54
C VAL A 186 -13.39 -2.23 -30.76
N THR A 187 -13.53 -2.32 -29.45
CA THR A 187 -13.23 -1.27 -28.47
C THR A 187 -12.32 -1.80 -27.38
N ILE A 188 -11.67 -0.89 -26.66
CA ILE A 188 -10.82 -1.18 -25.50
C ILE A 188 -11.28 -0.30 -24.32
N SER A 189 -11.20 -0.81 -23.09
CA SER A 189 -11.54 -0.06 -21.88
C SER A 189 -10.35 0.72 -21.33
N ASP A 190 -10.64 1.82 -20.65
CA ASP A 190 -9.68 2.52 -19.78
C ASP A 190 -9.51 1.81 -18.43
N VAL A 191 -8.42 2.14 -17.72
CA VAL A 191 -8.11 1.61 -16.38
C VAL A 191 -7.63 2.74 -15.48
N THR A 192 -8.10 2.81 -14.24
CA THR A 192 -7.58 3.73 -13.21
C THR A 192 -7.39 2.96 -11.93
N LYS A 193 -6.19 3.04 -11.35
CA LYS A 193 -5.85 2.32 -10.12
C LYS A 193 -4.62 2.94 -9.45
N LEU A 194 -4.49 2.73 -8.14
CA LEU A 194 -3.27 3.01 -7.39
C LEU A 194 -2.12 2.11 -7.85
N GLU A 195 -0.90 2.64 -7.87
CA GLU A 195 0.32 1.86 -8.16
C GLU A 195 0.72 0.93 -7.00
N GLY A 196 0.52 1.41 -5.77
CA GLY A 196 0.86 0.74 -4.53
C GLY A 196 2.29 1.06 -4.09
N SER A 197 2.51 1.26 -2.79
CA SER A 197 3.79 1.72 -2.23
C SER A 197 5.00 0.74 -2.32
N ALA A 198 4.89 -0.36 -3.06
CA ALA A 198 5.98 -1.28 -3.38
C ALA A 198 5.54 -2.37 -4.36
N GLY A 199 6.48 -2.86 -5.18
CA GLY A 199 6.31 -4.07 -5.97
C GLY A 199 5.61 -3.79 -7.29
N THR A 200 4.53 -4.52 -7.60
CA THR A 200 3.84 -4.35 -8.89
C THR A 200 2.33 -4.53 -8.79
N THR A 201 1.59 -3.71 -9.53
CA THR A 201 0.13 -3.77 -9.66
C THR A 201 -0.29 -4.11 -11.09
N ASN A 202 -1.25 -5.02 -11.23
CA ASN A 202 -1.79 -5.40 -12.55
C ASN A 202 -2.93 -4.47 -12.98
N PHE A 203 -2.79 -3.91 -14.19
CA PHE A 203 -3.80 -3.10 -14.89
C PHE A 203 -4.39 -3.91 -16.04
N GLY A 204 -5.68 -4.22 -15.97
CA GLY A 204 -6.37 -5.09 -16.93
C GLY A 204 -7.23 -4.33 -17.91
N PHE A 205 -6.76 -4.16 -19.14
CA PHE A 205 -7.54 -3.61 -20.25
C PHE A 205 -8.48 -4.68 -20.80
N VAL A 206 -9.73 -4.34 -21.07
CA VAL A 206 -10.72 -5.26 -21.67
C VAL A 206 -10.99 -4.83 -23.10
N VAL A 207 -10.65 -5.71 -24.05
CA VAL A 207 -10.87 -5.53 -25.49
C VAL A 207 -12.11 -6.31 -25.90
N THR A 208 -13.10 -5.66 -26.51
CA THR A 208 -14.44 -6.23 -26.77
C THR A 208 -14.88 -6.05 -28.22
N LEU A 209 -15.41 -7.12 -28.81
CA LEU A 209 -16.08 -7.10 -30.12
C LEU A 209 -17.56 -6.75 -30.00
N SER A 210 -18.10 -6.05 -30.99
CA SER A 210 -19.55 -5.73 -31.08
C SER A 210 -20.43 -6.95 -31.35
N GLU A 211 -19.90 -7.94 -32.07
CA GLU A 211 -20.58 -9.17 -32.46
C GLU A 211 -19.55 -10.26 -32.82
N ALA A 212 -20.01 -11.51 -32.98
CA ALA A 212 -19.16 -12.62 -33.37
C ALA A 212 -18.63 -12.44 -34.81
N PRO A 213 -17.34 -12.67 -35.07
CA PRO A 213 -16.78 -12.46 -36.40
C PRO A 213 -17.12 -13.64 -37.33
N SER A 214 -17.41 -13.38 -38.61
CA SER A 214 -17.71 -14.41 -39.61
C SER A 214 -16.48 -15.22 -40.08
N ALA A 215 -15.29 -14.76 -39.71
CA ALA A 215 -14.01 -15.46 -39.86
C ALA A 215 -13.12 -15.14 -38.65
N THR A 216 -12.07 -15.92 -38.39
CA THR A 216 -11.16 -15.62 -37.27
C THR A 216 -10.61 -14.20 -37.40
N ALA A 217 -10.82 -13.38 -36.37
CA ALA A 217 -10.40 -11.98 -36.35
C ALA A 217 -9.17 -11.80 -35.46
N THR A 218 -8.26 -10.91 -35.86
CA THR A 218 -7.02 -10.65 -35.12
C THR A 218 -6.74 -9.16 -35.01
N ILE A 219 -6.12 -8.77 -33.90
CA ILE A 219 -5.66 -7.40 -33.69
C ILE A 219 -4.37 -7.40 -32.87
N GLN A 220 -3.47 -6.46 -33.14
CA GLN A 220 -2.24 -6.26 -32.37
C GLN A 220 -2.44 -5.17 -31.33
N TYR A 221 -1.63 -5.21 -30.26
CA TYR A 221 -1.59 -4.16 -29.26
C TYR A 221 -0.15 -3.83 -28.86
N ALA A 222 0.07 -2.57 -28.47
CA ALA A 222 1.33 -2.10 -27.91
C ALA A 222 1.06 -0.99 -26.89
N THR A 223 1.79 -0.98 -25.77
CA THR A 223 1.79 0.15 -24.85
C THR A 223 2.54 1.34 -25.45
N GLN A 224 2.11 2.55 -25.11
CA GLN A 224 2.75 3.80 -25.46
C GLN A 224 2.83 4.70 -24.23
N ASP A 225 4.00 5.31 -24.02
CA ASP A 225 4.24 6.26 -22.93
C ASP A 225 3.34 7.49 -23.05
N GLY A 226 2.88 7.97 -21.89
CA GLY A 226 2.20 9.25 -21.74
C GLY A 226 3.03 10.17 -20.86
N THR A 227 2.54 10.47 -19.67
CA THR A 227 3.40 11.02 -18.60
C THR A 227 4.18 9.91 -17.91
N ALA A 228 3.57 8.72 -17.78
CA ALA A 228 4.24 7.51 -17.32
C ALA A 228 5.12 6.92 -18.43
N VAL A 229 6.32 6.48 -18.07
CA VAL A 229 7.42 5.99 -18.90
C VAL A 229 7.66 4.50 -18.65
N ALA A 230 7.76 3.73 -19.74
CA ALA A 230 8.02 2.30 -19.62
C ALA A 230 9.43 2.00 -19.06
N GLY A 231 9.50 1.14 -18.06
CA GLY A 231 10.72 0.77 -17.34
C GLY A 231 10.86 1.48 -16.00
N GLU A 232 10.23 2.65 -15.85
CA GLU A 232 10.12 3.40 -14.60
C GLU A 232 8.77 3.03 -13.95
N ASP A 233 7.65 3.46 -14.55
CA ASP A 233 6.32 3.35 -13.90
C ASP A 233 5.57 2.09 -14.33
N TYR A 234 5.87 1.55 -15.51
CA TYR A 234 5.22 0.32 -15.99
C TYR A 234 6.11 -0.51 -16.91
N THR A 235 5.77 -1.79 -17.09
CA THR A 235 6.49 -2.66 -18.03
C THR A 235 5.86 -2.60 -19.42
N ALA A 236 6.64 -2.15 -20.41
CA ALA A 236 6.22 -2.12 -21.81
C ALA A 236 5.68 -3.48 -22.28
N LYS A 237 4.56 -3.48 -23.00
CA LYS A 237 3.91 -4.71 -23.45
C LYS A 237 3.40 -4.61 -24.88
N THR A 238 3.68 -5.63 -25.67
CA THR A 238 3.18 -5.80 -27.04
C THR A 238 2.64 -7.20 -27.25
N GLY A 239 1.69 -7.37 -28.15
CA GLY A 239 1.18 -8.70 -28.51
C GLY A 239 0.05 -8.68 -29.53
N SER A 240 -0.66 -9.81 -29.61
CA SER A 240 -1.83 -9.96 -30.49
C SER A 240 -2.97 -10.67 -29.77
N LEU A 241 -4.20 -10.26 -30.07
CA LEU A 241 -5.42 -10.95 -29.69
C LEU A 241 -6.01 -11.65 -30.91
N THR A 242 -6.56 -12.84 -30.69
CA THR A 242 -7.25 -13.65 -31.71
C THR A 242 -8.65 -13.98 -31.21
N PHE A 243 -9.66 -13.70 -32.03
CA PHE A 243 -11.07 -13.99 -31.77
C PHE A 243 -11.57 -15.03 -32.78
N PRO A 244 -11.71 -16.30 -32.37
CA PRO A 244 -12.35 -17.33 -33.18
C PRO A 244 -13.82 -17.01 -33.45
N VAL A 245 -14.40 -17.59 -34.50
CA VAL A 245 -15.81 -17.42 -34.90
C VAL A 245 -16.77 -17.73 -33.74
N ASP A 246 -16.48 -18.79 -32.97
CA ASP A 246 -17.29 -19.21 -31.81
C ASP A 246 -16.63 -18.88 -30.46
N GLY A 247 -15.73 -17.88 -30.44
CA GLY A 247 -14.98 -17.48 -29.26
C GLY A 247 -15.71 -16.48 -28.35
N PRO A 248 -15.17 -16.20 -27.16
CA PRO A 248 -15.66 -15.10 -26.33
C PRO A 248 -15.45 -13.75 -27.04
N LEU A 249 -16.41 -12.85 -26.89
CA LEU A 249 -16.36 -11.51 -27.50
C LEU A 249 -15.42 -10.54 -26.79
N SER A 250 -14.98 -10.84 -25.57
CA SER A 250 -14.06 -10.01 -24.80
C SER A 250 -12.82 -10.77 -24.37
N LYS A 251 -11.67 -10.09 -24.40
CA LYS A 251 -10.38 -10.58 -23.89
C LYS A 251 -9.68 -9.51 -23.08
N SER A 252 -8.91 -9.91 -22.08
CA SER A 252 -8.14 -8.97 -21.27
C SER A 252 -6.65 -8.96 -21.64
N VAL A 253 -6.07 -7.77 -21.67
CA VAL A 253 -4.62 -7.56 -21.72
C VAL A 253 -4.20 -6.94 -20.39
N VAL A 254 -3.34 -7.65 -19.65
CA VAL A 254 -2.81 -7.17 -18.37
C VAL A 254 -1.47 -6.48 -18.61
N VAL A 255 -1.34 -5.22 -18.23
CA VAL A 255 -0.06 -4.49 -18.14
C VAL A 255 0.36 -4.44 -16.67
N VAL A 256 1.66 -4.58 -16.41
CA VAL A 256 2.22 -4.54 -15.06
C VAL A 256 2.70 -3.11 -14.81
N VAL A 257 2.18 -2.48 -13.77
CA VAL A 257 2.61 -1.18 -13.24
C VAL A 257 3.54 -1.45 -12.06
N ASN A 258 4.64 -0.71 -11.99
CA ASN A 258 5.59 -0.77 -10.88
C ASN A 258 5.08 0.15 -9.79
N GLY A 259 5.31 -0.20 -8.53
CA GLY A 259 4.97 0.65 -7.40
C GLY A 259 6.19 0.89 -6.53
N ASP A 260 6.35 2.10 -6.02
CA ASP A 260 7.49 2.53 -5.20
C ASP A 260 7.07 3.45 -4.04
N ASN A 261 7.91 4.36 -3.56
CA ASN A 261 7.53 5.27 -2.46
C ASN A 261 7.86 6.74 -2.81
N ASP A 262 8.18 7.00 -4.07
CA ASP A 262 8.49 8.33 -4.53
C ASP A 262 7.16 9.08 -4.71
N VAL A 263 7.17 10.38 -4.36
CA VAL A 263 5.93 11.18 -4.42
C VAL A 263 5.84 11.84 -5.79
N GLU A 264 4.90 11.37 -6.58
CA GLU A 264 4.70 11.76 -7.97
C GLU A 264 3.26 12.24 -8.20
N PRO A 265 3.00 13.05 -9.25
CA PRO A 265 1.63 13.33 -9.68
C PRO A 265 0.97 12.09 -10.29
N ASP A 266 -0.36 12.01 -10.33
CA ASP A 266 -1.06 10.99 -11.13
C ASP A 266 -0.58 10.99 -12.59
N GLU A 267 -0.26 9.81 -13.10
CA GLU A 267 0.34 9.63 -14.42
C GLU A 267 -0.51 8.80 -15.37
N THR A 268 -0.18 8.84 -16.66
CA THR A 268 -0.92 8.10 -17.69
C THR A 268 -0.01 7.43 -18.72
N PHE A 269 -0.45 6.27 -19.21
CA PHE A 269 0.06 5.61 -20.43
C PHE A 269 -1.10 5.00 -21.22
N SER A 270 -0.89 4.68 -22.49
CA SER A 270 -1.94 4.12 -23.36
C SER A 270 -1.63 2.69 -23.81
N LEU A 271 -2.65 1.86 -24.01
CA LEU A 271 -2.59 0.61 -24.76
C LEU A 271 -3.27 0.80 -26.11
N LEU A 272 -2.47 0.82 -27.19
CA LEU A 272 -2.95 1.10 -28.54
C LEU A 272 -3.21 -0.18 -29.33
N LEU A 273 -4.37 -0.25 -29.97
CA LEU A 273 -4.76 -1.31 -30.88
C LEU A 273 -4.36 -0.99 -32.33
N SER A 274 -3.85 -1.97 -33.06
CA SER A 274 -3.36 -1.80 -34.43
C SER A 274 -3.47 -3.05 -35.29
N ASN A 275 -3.29 -2.90 -36.60
CA ASN A 275 -3.26 -4.00 -37.58
C ASN A 275 -4.48 -4.95 -37.51
N PRO A 276 -5.72 -4.44 -37.57
CA PRO A 276 -6.92 -5.27 -37.50
C PRO A 276 -7.08 -6.17 -38.74
N THR A 277 -7.60 -7.38 -38.55
CA THR A 277 -7.99 -8.31 -39.62
C THR A 277 -9.36 -8.91 -39.31
N ASN A 278 -10.29 -8.89 -40.27
CA ASN A 278 -11.70 -9.32 -40.14
C ASN A 278 -12.50 -8.60 -39.03
N LEU A 279 -12.06 -7.39 -38.66
CA LEU A 279 -12.74 -6.47 -37.74
C LEU A 279 -12.34 -5.02 -38.09
N THR A 280 -13.01 -4.03 -37.51
CA THR A 280 -12.61 -2.62 -37.58
C THR A 280 -12.44 -2.01 -36.19
N ILE A 281 -11.51 -1.07 -36.02
CA ILE A 281 -11.29 -0.38 -34.74
C ILE A 281 -12.28 0.78 -34.62
N SER A 282 -13.18 0.71 -33.63
CA SER A 282 -14.06 1.83 -33.28
C SER A 282 -13.44 2.69 -32.20
N ASP A 283 -12.78 2.05 -31.24
CA ASP A 283 -11.98 2.68 -30.20
C ASP A 283 -10.68 1.89 -30.07
N GLY A 284 -9.56 2.57 -30.31
CA GLY A 284 -8.25 1.97 -30.46
C GLY A 284 -7.29 2.30 -29.33
N GLU A 285 -7.71 3.10 -28.36
CA GLU A 285 -6.84 3.62 -27.31
C GLU A 285 -7.50 3.37 -25.96
N GLY A 286 -6.90 2.49 -25.15
CA GLY A 286 -7.25 2.37 -23.75
C GLY A 286 -6.25 3.17 -22.93
N ILE A 287 -6.72 4.12 -22.15
CA ILE A 287 -5.89 4.96 -21.28
C ILE A 287 -5.80 4.30 -19.90
N ALA A 288 -4.59 4.11 -19.40
CA ALA A 288 -4.35 3.80 -18.01
C ALA A 288 -3.96 5.06 -17.25
N THR A 289 -4.60 5.30 -16.11
CA THR A 289 -4.21 6.29 -15.11
C THR A 289 -3.63 5.58 -13.89
N ILE A 290 -2.35 5.81 -13.65
CA ILE A 290 -1.62 5.39 -12.46
C ILE A 290 -1.85 6.49 -11.41
N GLN A 291 -2.47 6.12 -10.29
CA GLN A 291 -2.72 7.06 -9.21
C GLN A 291 -1.64 6.89 -8.15
N ASN A 292 -0.96 7.99 -7.81
CA ASN A 292 0.07 7.98 -6.78
C ASN A 292 -0.59 7.86 -5.40
N ASP A 293 -0.26 6.80 -4.66
CA ASP A 293 -0.68 6.61 -3.28
C ASP A 293 0.41 6.91 -2.24
N ASP A 294 1.54 7.45 -2.69
CA ASP A 294 2.68 7.77 -1.84
C ASP A 294 2.62 9.18 -1.26
N SER A 295 3.24 9.33 -0.09
CA SER A 295 3.23 10.56 0.69
C SER A 295 4.65 10.90 1.14
N ALA A 296 4.94 12.21 1.21
CA ALA A 296 6.27 12.65 1.60
C ALA A 296 6.64 12.12 2.99
N PRO A 297 7.88 11.68 3.20
CA PRO A 297 8.32 11.27 4.52
C PRO A 297 8.15 12.43 5.51
N LEU A 298 7.74 12.10 6.75
CA LEU A 298 7.61 13.11 7.80
C LEU A 298 9.00 13.58 8.25
N PRO A 299 9.19 14.89 8.54
CA PRO A 299 10.44 15.37 9.10
C PRO A 299 10.70 14.77 10.49
N THR A 300 11.97 14.72 10.88
CA THR A 300 12.37 14.23 12.21
C THR A 300 12.72 15.38 13.16
N LEU A 301 12.31 15.27 14.42
CA LEU A 301 12.64 16.17 15.52
C LEU A 301 13.89 15.71 16.26
N SER A 302 14.75 16.66 16.60
CA SER A 302 15.92 16.49 17.49
C SER A 302 16.06 17.69 18.42
N ILE A 303 16.37 17.45 19.69
CA ILE A 303 16.67 18.48 20.70
C ILE A 303 18.16 18.41 21.05
N ALA A 304 18.81 19.57 21.22
CA ALA A 304 20.25 19.63 21.49
C ALA A 304 20.55 19.81 22.99
N ASP A 305 21.57 19.13 23.48
CA ASP A 305 22.16 19.32 24.81
C ASP A 305 22.69 20.75 24.99
N LEU A 306 22.72 21.21 26.25
CA LEU A 306 23.12 22.57 26.60
C LEU A 306 23.77 22.61 27.99
N ASP A 307 24.90 23.30 28.08
CA ASP A 307 25.47 23.67 29.38
C ASP A 307 25.09 25.12 29.74
N ILE A 308 24.74 25.36 31.00
CA ILE A 308 24.41 26.68 31.51
C ILE A 308 24.92 26.85 32.95
N THR A 309 25.60 27.96 33.22
CA THR A 309 26.01 28.32 34.59
C THR A 309 24.84 28.90 35.37
N GLU A 310 24.61 28.48 36.61
CA GLU A 310 23.46 28.90 37.44
C GLU A 310 23.56 30.36 37.91
N GLY A 311 24.72 30.79 38.39
CA GLY A 311 25.01 32.14 38.89
C GLY A 311 24.53 32.39 40.32
N ASP A 312 25.21 33.30 41.01
CA ASP A 312 25.08 33.52 42.46
C ASP A 312 23.67 33.90 42.97
N THR A 313 22.80 34.43 42.10
CA THR A 313 21.45 34.90 42.49
C THR A 313 20.46 34.93 41.32
N GLY A 314 19.17 34.75 41.63
CA GLY A 314 18.07 35.04 40.72
C GLY A 314 17.76 33.85 39.82
N THR A 315 17.41 34.11 38.55
CA THR A 315 17.14 33.05 37.58
C THR A 315 17.72 33.36 36.21
N LYS A 316 18.07 32.30 35.46
CA LYS A 316 18.50 32.33 34.06
C LYS A 316 17.58 31.46 33.20
N ILE A 317 17.55 31.70 31.89
CA ILE A 317 16.75 30.90 30.96
C ILE A 317 17.67 30.04 30.12
N ALA A 318 17.60 28.73 30.31
CA ALA A 318 18.16 27.74 29.41
C ALA A 318 17.24 27.61 28.19
N GLN A 319 17.81 27.71 26.99
CA GLN A 319 17.08 27.59 25.72
C GLN A 319 17.46 26.30 25.02
N ALA A 320 16.73 25.22 25.30
CA ALA A 320 16.92 23.95 24.62
C ALA A 320 16.37 24.06 23.18
N VAL A 321 17.26 23.95 22.19
CA VAL A 321 16.93 24.15 20.78
C VAL A 321 16.41 22.85 20.18
N VAL A 322 15.17 22.86 19.72
CA VAL A 322 14.55 21.76 18.96
C VAL A 322 14.60 22.08 17.48
N THR A 323 15.00 21.11 16.68
CA THR A 323 15.19 21.22 15.24
C THR A 323 14.39 20.17 14.46
N LEU A 324 13.92 20.55 13.27
CA LEU A 324 13.38 19.64 12.25
C LEU A 324 14.45 19.35 11.19
N SER A 325 14.51 18.11 10.70
CA SER A 325 15.39 17.69 9.60
C SER A 325 15.18 18.49 8.32
N GLU A 326 13.94 18.92 8.08
CA GLU A 326 13.52 19.75 6.96
C GLU A 326 12.27 20.55 7.32
N ALA A 327 11.95 21.57 6.52
CA ALA A 327 10.76 22.37 6.73
C ALA A 327 9.49 21.60 6.37
N SER A 328 8.50 21.60 7.27
CA SER A 328 7.17 21.05 6.98
C SER A 328 6.26 22.10 6.35
N ASN A 329 5.36 21.66 5.44
CA ASN A 329 4.26 22.49 4.94
C ASN A 329 3.05 22.50 5.88
N GLU A 330 3.02 21.59 6.86
CA GLU A 330 1.99 21.48 7.87
C GLU A 330 2.49 22.02 9.22
N THR A 331 1.57 22.32 10.14
CA THR A 331 1.95 22.63 11.52
C THR A 331 2.46 21.36 12.19
N VAL A 332 3.64 21.43 12.80
CA VAL A 332 4.22 20.35 13.61
C VAL A 332 4.11 20.73 15.08
N THR A 333 3.61 19.81 15.91
CA THR A 333 3.59 19.99 17.37
C THR A 333 4.29 18.84 18.06
N VAL A 334 4.94 19.11 19.19
CA VAL A 334 5.53 18.10 20.07
C VAL A 334 5.35 18.53 21.51
N GLU A 335 4.96 17.60 22.39
CA GLU A 335 4.86 17.85 23.82
C GLU A 335 6.24 17.71 24.47
N TYR A 336 6.51 18.46 25.52
CA TYR A 336 7.76 18.35 26.28
C TYR A 336 7.51 18.39 27.78
N THR A 337 8.41 17.78 28.54
CA THR A 337 8.46 17.84 30.01
C THR A 337 9.91 17.85 30.49
N THR A 338 10.18 18.56 31.58
CA THR A 338 11.44 18.47 32.31
C THR A 338 11.43 17.30 33.29
N VAL A 339 12.58 16.64 33.48
CA VAL A 339 12.78 15.52 34.41
C VAL A 339 14.07 15.72 35.20
N ASP A 340 14.02 15.39 36.49
CA ASP A 340 15.17 15.40 37.38
C ASP A 340 16.09 14.20 37.10
N GLU A 341 17.41 14.44 36.99
CA GLU A 341 18.43 13.38 37.03
C GLU A 341 19.30 13.52 38.27
N THR A 342 20.15 14.55 38.35
CA THR A 342 20.88 14.89 39.60
C THR A 342 20.35 16.16 40.26
N THR A 343 19.69 17.03 39.51
CA THR A 343 18.99 18.22 40.02
C THR A 343 17.73 17.85 40.81
N THR A 344 17.28 18.75 41.67
CA THR A 344 15.99 18.81 42.35
C THR A 344 15.12 19.96 41.84
N ALA A 345 14.02 19.62 41.15
CA ALA A 345 12.98 20.57 40.76
C ALA A 345 12.50 21.49 41.91
N GLY A 346 12.53 22.80 41.66
CA GLY A 346 12.15 23.86 42.60
C GLY A 346 13.31 24.39 43.43
N VAL A 347 14.45 23.69 43.48
CA VAL A 347 15.72 24.18 44.01
C VAL A 347 16.54 24.70 42.83
N ASP A 348 16.96 23.85 41.90
CA ASP A 348 17.94 24.23 40.86
C ASP A 348 17.26 24.73 39.58
N TYR A 349 16.02 24.31 39.33
CA TYR A 349 15.23 24.80 38.20
C TYR A 349 13.72 24.79 38.45
N ILE A 350 12.96 25.53 37.64
CA ILE A 350 11.49 25.51 37.65
C ILE A 350 11.00 24.52 36.60
N THR A 351 10.17 23.56 37.03
CA THR A 351 9.59 22.57 36.11
C THR A 351 8.86 23.21 34.94
N ALA A 352 9.13 22.70 33.74
CA ALA A 352 8.51 23.16 32.52
C ALA A 352 7.87 21.99 31.77
N SER A 353 6.64 22.19 31.30
CA SER A 353 5.98 21.28 30.38
C SER A 353 5.05 22.07 29.47
N GLY A 354 4.81 21.54 28.27
CA GLY A 354 3.97 22.23 27.31
C GLY A 354 3.98 21.59 25.94
N THR A 355 3.49 22.33 24.95
CA THR A 355 3.49 21.93 23.55
C THR A 355 4.32 22.93 22.75
N LEU A 356 5.41 22.47 22.18
CA LEU A 356 6.20 23.24 21.22
C LEU A 356 5.54 23.14 19.84
N THR A 357 5.43 24.27 19.14
CA THR A 357 4.78 24.35 17.82
C THR A 357 5.72 24.95 16.80
N PHE A 358 5.91 24.27 15.68
CA PHE A 358 6.57 24.78 14.48
C PHE A 358 5.49 25.22 13.49
N THR A 359 5.52 26.49 13.11
CA THR A 359 4.68 26.99 12.01
C THR A 359 5.19 26.46 10.66
N PRO A 360 4.34 26.32 9.63
CA PRO A 360 4.79 25.89 8.31
C PRO A 360 6.01 26.68 7.81
N GLY A 361 7.05 25.96 7.36
CA GLY A 361 8.33 26.54 6.92
C GLY A 361 9.38 26.73 8.03
N GLN A 362 9.02 26.62 9.30
CA GLN A 362 9.94 26.76 10.44
C GLN A 362 10.69 25.46 10.71
N THR A 363 12.00 25.53 10.94
CA THR A 363 12.84 24.35 11.24
C THR A 363 13.46 24.37 12.63
N THR A 364 13.35 25.47 13.37
CA THR A 364 13.93 25.60 14.73
C THR A 364 12.96 26.28 15.67
N ALA A 365 12.83 25.78 16.90
CA ALA A 365 12.08 26.41 17.97
C ALA A 365 12.73 26.08 19.33
N ASN A 366 12.56 26.93 20.33
CA ASN A 366 13.23 26.79 21.61
C ASN A 366 12.23 26.41 22.70
N ILE A 367 12.66 25.52 23.59
CA ILE A 367 12.03 25.27 24.88
C ILE A 367 12.80 26.10 25.91
N GLU A 368 12.07 26.94 26.65
CA GLU A 368 12.64 27.75 27.72
C GLU A 368 12.46 27.04 29.06
N VAL A 369 13.57 26.78 29.75
CA VAL A 369 13.61 26.25 31.12
C VAL A 369 14.24 27.31 32.02
N THR A 370 13.62 27.59 33.17
CA THR A 370 14.14 28.58 34.12
C THR A 370 15.04 27.88 35.12
N ILE A 371 16.31 28.26 35.14
CA ILE A 371 17.34 27.79 36.07
C ILE A 371 17.41 28.79 37.23
N ASN A 372 17.40 28.31 38.46
CA ASN A 372 17.57 29.11 39.66
C ASN A 372 19.06 29.19 39.98
N GLY A 373 19.50 30.33 40.50
CA GLY A 373 20.88 30.50 40.95
C GLY A 373 20.92 30.78 42.45
N ASP A 374 21.91 30.21 43.13
CA ASP A 374 22.17 30.41 44.56
C ASP A 374 23.67 30.52 44.85
N THR A 375 24.08 30.30 46.10
CA THR A 375 25.48 30.46 46.55
C THR A 375 26.05 29.20 47.20
N ASP A 376 25.33 28.09 47.09
CA ASP A 376 25.70 26.83 47.72
C ASP A 376 26.74 26.12 46.85
N VAL A 377 27.81 25.61 47.49
CA VAL A 377 28.88 24.95 46.73
C VAL A 377 28.47 23.51 46.43
N GLU A 378 28.08 23.29 45.18
CA GLU A 378 27.58 22.01 44.70
C GLU A 378 28.48 21.39 43.61
N VAL A 379 28.09 20.24 43.07
CA VAL A 379 28.73 19.66 41.88
C VAL A 379 27.90 20.03 40.66
N ASP A 380 28.48 20.03 39.45
CA ASP A 380 27.69 20.21 38.24
C ASP A 380 26.56 19.18 38.18
N GLU A 381 25.35 19.66 37.90
CA GLU A 381 24.13 18.87 37.93
C GLU A 381 23.48 18.74 36.55
N ILE A 382 22.65 17.72 36.36
CA ILE A 382 21.99 17.40 35.09
C ILE A 382 20.49 17.30 35.31
N MET A 383 19.73 17.93 34.40
CA MET A 383 18.31 17.69 34.19
C MET A 383 18.04 17.34 32.72
N GLU A 384 16.92 16.67 32.45
CA GLU A 384 16.52 16.32 31.07
C GLU A 384 15.31 17.13 30.59
N VAL A 385 15.28 17.44 29.29
CA VAL A 385 14.05 17.80 28.56
C VAL A 385 13.66 16.66 27.64
N GLN A 386 12.49 16.05 27.87
CA GLN A 386 11.99 14.92 27.10
C GLN A 386 10.85 15.33 26.17
N LEU A 387 10.97 15.01 24.88
CA LEU A 387 9.96 15.19 23.84
C LEU A 387 9.02 13.98 23.74
N SER A 388 7.74 14.24 23.52
CA SER A 388 6.71 13.20 23.37
C SER A 388 5.56 13.64 22.46
N ASN A 389 4.73 12.67 22.04
CA ASN A 389 3.50 12.90 21.29
C ASN A 389 3.64 13.85 20.07
N PRO A 390 4.58 13.60 19.14
CA PRO A 390 4.74 14.45 17.96
C PRO A 390 3.54 14.32 17.01
N THR A 391 3.18 15.41 16.33
CA THR A 391 2.23 15.42 15.21
C THR A 391 2.92 15.93 13.95
N SER A 392 2.63 15.32 12.80
CA SER A 392 3.22 15.68 11.49
C SER A 392 4.76 15.61 11.44
N ALA A 393 5.38 14.89 12.37
CA ALA A 393 6.81 14.64 12.47
C ALA A 393 7.05 13.33 13.25
N THR A 394 8.28 12.83 13.23
CA THR A 394 8.73 11.72 14.10
C THR A 394 9.88 12.20 15.00
N ILE A 395 10.09 11.58 16.16
CA ILE A 395 11.22 11.93 17.04
C ILE A 395 12.41 11.05 16.67
N LEU A 396 13.52 11.68 16.26
CA LEU A 396 14.81 11.02 16.07
C LEU A 396 15.63 11.08 17.36
N ASP A 397 15.68 12.26 17.97
CA ASP A 397 16.31 12.49 19.26
C ASP A 397 15.35 13.29 20.16
N GLY A 398 14.96 12.67 21.27
CA GLY A 398 13.88 13.16 22.12
C GLY A 398 14.33 13.61 23.49
N VAL A 399 15.62 13.55 23.80
CA VAL A 399 16.15 13.87 25.13
C VAL A 399 17.26 14.89 24.96
N SER A 400 17.22 15.93 25.79
CA SER A 400 18.30 16.89 25.90
C SER A 400 18.76 16.92 27.34
N ASP A 401 20.06 16.69 27.51
CA ASP A 401 20.75 16.87 28.78
C ASP A 401 21.07 18.37 28.92
N ILE A 402 20.53 18.98 29.98
CA ILE A 402 20.91 20.33 30.38
C ILE A 402 21.81 20.20 31.61
N VAL A 403 23.09 20.55 31.43
CA VAL A 403 24.07 20.58 32.52
C VAL A 403 24.06 21.95 33.16
N ILE A 404 23.70 22.00 34.44
CA ILE A 404 23.77 23.19 35.28
C ILE A 404 25.17 23.21 35.90
N LEU A 405 25.98 24.19 35.49
CA LEU A 405 27.36 24.34 35.95
C LEU A 405 27.39 25.20 37.22
N ASN A 406 28.01 24.65 38.28
CA ASN A 406 28.22 25.37 39.52
C ASN A 406 29.33 26.42 39.35
N ASP A 407 29.04 27.70 39.65
CA ASP A 407 30.03 28.79 39.70
C ASP A 407 30.40 29.26 41.12
N ASP A 408 29.86 28.62 42.15
CA ASP A 408 30.15 28.93 43.53
C ASP A 408 31.45 28.29 44.03
N SER A 409 32.12 29.03 44.90
CA SER A 409 33.37 28.61 45.53
C SER A 409 33.21 28.65 47.03
N ALA A 410 33.80 27.67 47.72
CA ALA A 410 33.89 27.71 49.17
C ALA A 410 34.60 29.01 49.57
N THR A 411 33.89 29.89 50.27
CA THR A 411 34.48 31.12 50.80
C THR A 411 35.55 30.74 51.82
N THR A 412 36.83 30.80 51.45
CA THR A 412 37.92 30.82 52.42
C THR A 412 37.70 32.02 53.32
N THR A 413 37.58 31.82 54.63
CA THR A 413 37.39 32.97 55.50
C THR A 413 38.66 33.81 55.49
N ALA A 414 38.51 35.11 55.72
CA ALA A 414 39.64 36.02 55.78
C ALA A 414 40.63 35.69 56.92
N TRP A 415 40.30 34.74 57.82
CA TRP A 415 41.16 34.25 58.90
C TRP A 415 41.81 32.91 58.62
N GLN A 416 41.67 32.37 57.41
CA GLN A 416 42.37 31.18 56.95
C GLN A 416 43.58 31.57 56.11
N ASN A 417 44.72 30.91 56.32
CA ASN A 417 45.87 31.10 55.44
C ASN A 417 45.54 30.53 54.05
N SER A 418 45.56 31.38 53.03
CA SER A 418 45.26 31.00 51.65
C SER A 418 46.30 30.09 50.98
N THR A 419 47.52 30.02 51.53
CA THR A 419 48.63 29.22 50.98
C THR A 419 48.68 27.82 51.62
N ASP A 420 48.65 27.76 52.95
CA ASP A 420 48.57 26.52 53.72
C ASP A 420 47.74 26.77 54.99
N PRO A 421 46.49 26.28 55.08
CA PRO A 421 45.61 26.52 56.23
C PRO A 421 46.18 26.05 57.58
N LEU A 422 47.18 25.17 57.58
CA LEU A 422 47.82 24.64 58.78
C LEU A 422 49.00 25.49 59.28
N ASP A 423 49.53 26.36 58.43
CA ASP A 423 50.57 27.35 58.74
C ASP A 423 49.89 28.64 59.21
N VAL A 424 49.76 28.77 60.52
CA VAL A 424 48.94 29.79 61.17
C VAL A 424 49.68 31.13 61.22
N ASP A 425 51.01 31.14 61.27
CA ASP A 425 51.79 32.38 61.28
C ASP A 425 52.40 32.78 59.92
N ASP A 426 52.17 31.98 58.88
CA ASP A 426 52.57 32.22 57.48
C ASP A 426 54.10 32.30 57.31
N ASP A 427 54.82 31.48 58.08
CA ASP A 427 56.29 31.38 58.01
C ASP A 427 56.81 30.35 56.98
N GLY A 428 55.89 29.58 56.40
CA GLY A 428 56.11 28.55 55.40
C GLY A 428 56.35 27.16 55.97
N ILE A 429 56.19 26.93 57.28
CA ILE A 429 56.46 25.65 57.94
C ILE A 429 55.40 25.34 59.02
N VAL A 430 54.68 24.23 58.87
CA VAL A 430 53.78 23.74 59.92
C VAL A 430 54.55 23.07 61.06
N VAL A 431 54.54 23.68 62.24
CA VAL A 431 55.25 23.24 63.45
C VAL A 431 54.33 23.25 64.69
N PRO A 432 54.74 22.69 65.85
CA PRO A 432 53.95 22.78 67.07
C PRO A 432 53.63 24.21 67.55
N LEU A 433 54.32 25.23 67.03
CA LEU A 433 54.03 26.63 67.33
C LEU A 433 52.67 27.05 66.76
N ASP A 434 52.31 26.61 65.56
CA ASP A 434 51.01 26.90 64.91
C ASP A 434 49.83 26.45 65.78
N VAL A 435 49.91 25.21 66.29
CA VAL A 435 48.95 24.68 67.26
C VAL A 435 48.85 25.59 68.48
N LEU A 436 50.01 26.04 69.00
CA LEU A 436 50.06 26.82 70.23
C LEU A 436 49.48 28.22 70.06
N LEU A 437 49.59 28.82 68.86
CA LEU A 437 48.94 30.08 68.53
C LEU A 437 47.41 29.95 68.60
N VAL A 438 46.85 28.87 68.05
CA VAL A 438 45.40 28.58 68.11
C VAL A 438 44.97 28.30 69.55
N ILE A 439 45.69 27.44 70.29
CA ILE A 439 45.36 27.13 71.69
C ILE A 439 45.45 28.37 72.59
N ASN A 440 46.47 29.22 72.41
CA ASN A 440 46.60 30.46 73.17
C ASN A 440 45.42 31.40 72.90
N ARG A 441 44.97 31.49 71.64
CA ARG A 441 43.78 32.26 71.29
C ARG A 441 42.53 31.70 71.96
N LEU A 442 42.31 30.39 71.87
CA LEU A 442 41.19 29.70 72.54
C LEU A 442 41.19 29.93 74.06
N ASN A 443 42.36 29.92 74.70
CA ASN A 443 42.46 30.19 76.14
C ASN A 443 42.13 31.65 76.50
N GLN A 444 42.32 32.60 75.58
CA GLN A 444 42.03 34.01 75.81
C GLN A 444 40.57 34.36 75.59
N VAL A 445 39.96 33.83 74.51
CA VAL A 445 38.62 34.26 74.07
C VAL A 445 37.57 33.15 74.05
N GLY A 446 37.96 31.90 74.32
CA GLY A 446 37.09 30.74 74.17
C GLY A 446 36.87 30.38 72.69
N SER A 447 36.01 29.39 72.45
CA SER A 447 35.55 29.05 71.10
C SER A 447 34.48 30.03 70.65
N GLY A 448 34.58 30.54 69.43
CA GLY A 448 33.63 31.53 68.95
C GLY A 448 33.99 32.11 67.59
N PRO A 449 33.08 32.91 67.02
CA PRO A 449 33.27 33.50 65.70
C PRO A 449 34.45 34.46 65.73
N LEU A 450 35.24 34.44 64.67
CA LEU A 450 36.33 35.39 64.48
C LEU A 450 35.76 36.75 64.03
N PRO A 451 36.36 37.86 64.47
CA PRO A 451 35.85 39.19 64.14
C PRO A 451 36.07 39.50 62.67
N GLU A 452 35.16 40.24 62.04
CA GLU A 452 35.35 40.73 60.67
C GLU A 452 36.68 41.49 60.52
N PRO A 453 37.57 41.09 59.60
CA PRO A 453 38.84 41.77 59.42
C PRO A 453 38.69 43.12 58.74
N THR A 454 39.67 44.00 58.94
CA THR A 454 39.67 45.34 58.34
C THR A 454 40.13 45.36 56.87
N ASN A 455 40.61 44.22 56.36
CA ASN A 455 41.09 43.99 54.99
C ASN A 455 40.49 42.67 54.46
N GLU A 456 40.60 42.41 53.14
CA GLU A 456 40.14 41.15 52.50
C GLU A 456 40.76 39.89 53.12
N VAL A 457 41.97 39.99 53.69
CA VAL A 457 42.63 38.93 54.44
C VAL A 457 43.12 39.50 55.79
N ALA A 458 42.82 38.81 56.88
CA ALA A 458 43.31 39.14 58.21
C ALA A 458 44.83 38.95 58.28
N PRO A 459 45.58 39.78 59.03
CA PRO A 459 46.99 39.51 59.25
C PRO A 459 47.16 38.24 60.11
N PRO A 460 48.22 37.44 59.91
CA PRO A 460 48.51 36.32 60.79
C PRO A 460 48.64 36.79 62.25
N PRO A 461 48.23 35.97 63.23
CA PRO A 461 47.94 34.54 63.05
C PRO A 461 46.54 34.23 62.48
N PHE A 462 46.49 33.28 61.54
CA PHE A 462 45.29 32.76 60.88
C PHE A 462 44.63 31.66 61.73
N TYR A 463 43.64 32.04 62.53
CA TYR A 463 43.07 31.13 63.54
C TYR A 463 42.01 30.15 63.01
N ASP A 464 41.54 30.34 61.79
CA ASP A 464 40.47 29.54 61.18
C ASP A 464 41.07 28.51 60.23
N VAL A 465 41.47 27.37 60.78
CA VAL A 465 42.19 26.34 60.02
C VAL A 465 41.24 25.57 59.12
N ASN A 466 40.00 25.34 59.57
CA ASN A 466 39.00 24.61 58.81
C ASN A 466 38.15 25.50 57.88
N GLY A 467 38.26 26.82 57.97
CA GLY A 467 37.56 27.78 57.12
C GLY A 467 36.08 27.96 57.51
N ASP A 468 35.69 27.68 58.75
CA ASP A 468 34.29 27.76 59.20
C ASP A 468 33.89 29.13 59.78
N GLY A 469 34.83 30.06 59.91
CA GLY A 469 34.66 31.40 60.46
C GLY A 469 34.82 31.48 61.97
N PHE A 470 35.16 30.39 62.64
CA PHE A 470 35.32 30.30 64.08
C PHE A 470 36.74 29.91 64.45
N VAL A 471 37.15 30.29 65.66
CA VAL A 471 38.28 29.64 66.32
C VAL A 471 37.72 28.62 67.30
N SER A 472 38.06 27.36 67.13
CA SER A 472 37.56 26.26 67.93
C SER A 472 38.67 25.24 68.24
N PRO A 473 38.44 24.28 69.17
CA PRO A 473 39.40 23.21 69.40
C PRO A 473 39.66 22.35 68.16
N ILE A 474 38.76 22.37 67.16
CA ILE A 474 38.95 21.60 65.92
C ILE A 474 40.11 22.16 65.11
N ASP A 475 40.31 23.47 65.10
CA ASP A 475 41.38 24.15 64.38
C ASP A 475 42.75 23.72 64.92
N ALA A 476 42.89 23.68 66.24
CA ALA A 476 44.09 23.18 66.89
C ALA A 476 44.28 21.67 66.63
N LEU A 477 43.20 20.88 66.65
CA LEU A 477 43.25 19.44 66.41
C LEU A 477 43.69 19.09 64.99
N LEU A 478 43.32 19.88 63.98
CA LEU A 478 43.74 19.67 62.59
C LEU A 478 45.27 19.77 62.44
N ILE A 479 45.86 20.81 63.04
CA ILE A 479 47.32 20.99 63.05
C ILE A 479 48.00 19.88 63.88
N ILE A 480 47.46 19.52 65.06
CA ILE A 480 47.99 18.42 65.88
C ILE A 480 47.99 17.10 65.10
N ASN A 481 46.90 16.79 64.40
CA ASN A 481 46.79 15.57 63.60
C ASN A 481 47.79 15.58 62.44
N HIS A 482 47.99 16.73 61.79
CA HIS A 482 49.01 16.89 60.76
C HIS A 482 50.42 16.60 61.31
N LEU A 483 50.78 17.20 62.44
CA LEU A 483 52.09 17.01 63.07
C LEU A 483 52.33 15.57 63.57
N ASN A 484 51.26 14.85 63.93
CA ASN A 484 51.31 13.46 64.34
C ASN A 484 51.29 12.46 63.17
N ASN A 485 51.15 12.93 61.93
CA ASN A 485 51.16 12.06 60.75
C ASN A 485 52.62 11.74 60.36
N PRO A 486 53.04 10.45 60.32
CA PRO A 486 54.45 10.06 60.15
C PRO A 486 55.11 10.49 58.84
N THR A 487 54.34 10.97 57.86
CA THR A 487 54.84 11.58 56.62
C THR A 487 55.28 13.03 56.78
N ALA A 488 54.78 13.79 57.74
CA ALA A 488 55.12 15.22 57.96
C ALA A 488 56.42 15.39 58.79
N VAL A 489 56.64 14.50 59.76
CA VAL A 489 57.79 14.56 60.69
C VAL A 489 59.15 14.38 59.99
N ALA A 490 59.17 13.84 58.77
CA ALA A 490 60.39 13.66 57.99
C ALA A 490 60.97 14.97 57.41
N ALA A 491 60.20 16.06 57.34
CA ALA A 491 60.65 17.34 56.76
C ALA A 491 61.31 18.30 57.76
N VAL A 492 60.89 18.30 59.03
CA VAL A 492 61.35 19.30 60.03
C VAL A 492 62.64 18.90 60.76
N ALA A 493 63.01 17.61 60.76
CA ALA A 493 64.24 17.14 61.41
C ALA A 493 65.54 17.56 60.68
N ALA A 494 65.44 18.19 59.49
CA ALA A 494 66.59 18.55 58.67
C ALA A 494 67.09 20.01 58.84
N THR A 495 66.39 20.87 59.59
CA THR A 495 66.66 22.32 59.58
C THR A 495 66.94 22.99 60.92
N LEU A 496 66.90 22.28 62.06
CA LEU A 496 67.18 22.90 63.36
C LEU A 496 68.67 22.82 63.73
N SER A 497 69.29 23.98 63.92
CA SER A 497 70.69 24.10 64.36
C SER A 497 70.78 24.23 65.88
N ALA A 498 71.87 23.75 66.49
CA ALA A 498 72.05 23.74 67.94
C ALA A 498 72.03 25.13 68.62
N SER A 499 72.06 26.23 67.85
CA SER A 499 71.90 27.59 68.38
C SER A 499 70.45 27.97 68.67
N ASP A 500 69.47 27.34 68.01
CA ASP A 500 68.05 27.71 68.14
C ASP A 500 67.43 27.13 69.43
N ILE A 501 68.00 26.04 69.94
CA ILE A 501 67.59 25.38 71.20
C ILE A 501 68.07 26.16 72.44
N ALA A 502 69.14 26.97 72.33
CA ALA A 502 69.71 27.69 73.47
C ALA A 502 68.98 29.01 73.82
N SER A 503 68.08 29.49 72.95
CA SER A 503 67.30 30.73 73.17
C SER A 503 66.01 30.51 73.96
N ALA A 504 65.59 29.26 74.19
CA ALA A 504 64.29 28.93 74.77
C ALA A 504 64.34 28.63 76.29
N THR A 505 65.50 28.72 76.94
CA THR A 505 65.64 28.35 78.37
C THR A 505 66.25 29.42 79.27
N ASP A 506 66.34 30.68 78.84
CA ASP A 506 66.88 31.74 79.72
C ASP A 506 66.16 33.08 79.55
N ALA A 507 64.94 33.18 80.09
CA ALA A 507 64.35 34.43 80.59
C ALA A 507 63.00 34.18 81.30
N ALA A 508 62.99 33.43 82.42
CA ALA A 508 62.09 33.63 83.56
C ALA A 508 62.19 32.43 84.50
N PHE A 509 63.02 32.54 85.53
CA PHE A 509 62.83 32.02 86.90
C PHE A 509 64.21 31.97 87.56
N SER A 510 64.66 33.12 88.05
CA SER A 510 65.64 33.15 89.13
C SER A 510 64.90 32.74 90.41
N ASP A 511 65.20 31.57 90.93
CA ASP A 511 65.10 31.36 92.38
C ASP A 511 66.35 30.60 92.83
N ASP A 512 67.17 31.35 93.54
CA ASP A 512 68.31 30.92 94.31
C ASP A 512 67.75 30.28 95.59
N ASP A 513 67.63 28.94 95.64
CA ASP A 513 68.00 28.18 96.85
C ASP A 513 67.91 26.65 96.68
N VAL A 514 69.06 26.03 96.97
CA VAL A 514 69.23 24.71 97.63
C VAL A 514 69.00 23.42 96.80
N ALA A 515 70.14 22.99 96.24
CA ALA A 515 70.85 21.74 96.56
C ALA A 515 70.36 20.37 96.06
N THR A 516 71.32 19.74 95.36
CA THR A 516 71.77 18.33 95.42
C THR A 516 70.92 17.28 94.69
N ASP A 517 71.44 16.74 93.58
CA ASP A 517 72.19 15.46 93.51
C ASP A 517 71.17 14.29 93.47
N VAL A 518 71.07 13.39 92.47
CA VAL A 518 72.07 12.49 91.91
C VAL A 518 71.47 11.76 90.68
N ASP A 519 72.32 11.52 89.68
CA ASP A 519 72.36 10.48 88.62
C ASP A 519 71.27 10.35 87.53
N LEU A 520 71.68 10.82 86.35
CA LEU A 520 71.50 10.14 85.07
C LEU A 520 72.25 8.79 85.07
N ALA A 521 71.55 7.70 84.76
CA ALA A 521 72.17 6.59 84.04
C ALA A 521 71.16 5.77 83.22
N LEU A 522 71.47 5.72 81.93
CA LEU A 522 71.39 4.54 81.07
C LEU A 522 70.07 4.19 80.37
N ILE A 523 69.94 4.85 79.21
CA ILE A 523 69.49 4.29 77.93
C ILE A 523 70.03 2.86 77.72
N ALA A 524 69.16 1.89 77.44
CA ALA A 524 69.19 1.07 76.20
C ALA A 524 68.32 -0.21 76.31
N GLY A 525 67.39 -0.34 75.38
CA GLY A 525 67.22 -1.59 74.61
C GLY A 525 66.23 -2.63 75.13
N ALA A 526 65.18 -2.85 74.33
CA ALA A 526 64.70 -4.17 73.85
C ALA A 526 63.34 -3.93 73.18
N THR A 527 63.26 -3.77 71.86
CA THR A 527 63.11 -4.84 70.85
C THR A 527 61.97 -5.81 71.08
N ALA A 528 61.29 -6.04 69.95
CA ALA A 528 60.52 -7.22 69.58
C ALA A 528 59.08 -7.27 70.09
N ASP A 529 58.11 -7.81 69.37
CA ASP A 529 57.93 -8.28 68.00
C ASP A 529 56.51 -8.88 68.05
N LYS A 530 55.86 -9.01 66.90
CA LYS A 530 54.92 -10.11 66.60
C LYS A 530 53.53 -10.17 67.26
N VAL A 531 52.50 -10.12 66.41
CA VAL A 531 51.66 -11.26 65.96
C VAL A 531 50.19 -10.84 65.75
N GLU A 532 49.68 -11.24 64.57
CA GLU A 532 48.32 -11.71 64.18
C GLU A 532 47.11 -11.19 65.00
N HIS A 533 45.97 -10.82 64.41
CA HIS A 533 45.25 -11.53 63.35
C HIS A 533 44.12 -10.66 62.77
#